data_AF-A0A0F9MZJ3-F1
#
_entry.id   AF-A0A0F9MZJ3-F1
#
_cell.length_a   1.000
_cell.length_b   1.000
_cell.length_c   1.000
_cell.angle_alpha   90.00
_cell.angle_beta   90.00
_cell.angle_gamma   90.00
#
_symmetry.space_group_name_H-M   'P 1'
#
loop_
_entity.id
_entity.type
_entity.pdbx_description
1 polymer ?
#
loop_
_entity_poly.entity_id
_entity_poly.type
_entity_poly.pdbx_seq_one_letter_code
_entity_poly.pdbx_strand_id
1 'polypeptide(L)'
;MKNKLIGLLLGLALVAIPAFAADWYTASGKPVARSQMNSADFRTEFASIESGIADQLPALTGNALKVVIVNAGATALTVAETGIAVSAGGTGAITAAAARTSLGLVIGTDIQAYDADLLAIAALANTDSNFIVGNGSAWVAETGSTVRTSLGLGTLATASSISNSNWSGTDLSVANGGTGASTLTGLLQAMELAR
;
A
#
# COMPACT_ATOMS: atom_id res chain seq x y z
N MET A 1 0.44 -24.12 -100.74
CA MET A 1 0.15 -24.45 -99.32
C MET A 1 1.40 -24.73 -98.48
N LYS A 2 2.46 -25.38 -99.00
CA LYS A 2 3.71 -25.63 -98.25
C LYS A 2 4.44 -24.35 -97.78
N ASN A 3 4.42 -23.28 -98.57
CA ASN A 3 5.13 -22.04 -98.20
C ASN A 3 4.39 -21.16 -97.17
N LYS A 4 3.11 -21.45 -96.88
CA LYS A 4 2.36 -20.72 -95.83
C LYS A 4 2.47 -21.40 -94.45
N LEU A 5 2.76 -22.70 -94.40
CA LEU A 5 3.00 -23.42 -93.15
C LEU A 5 4.39 -23.12 -92.54
N ILE A 6 5.41 -22.90 -93.37
CA ILE A 6 6.76 -22.53 -92.91
C ILE A 6 6.78 -21.13 -92.27
N GLY A 7 6.00 -20.18 -92.80
CA GLY A 7 5.85 -18.85 -92.20
C GLY A 7 5.09 -18.85 -90.87
N LEU A 8 4.11 -19.75 -90.70
CA LEU A 8 3.35 -19.87 -89.45
C LEU A 8 4.18 -20.56 -88.34
N LEU A 9 5.06 -21.50 -88.71
CA LEU A 9 5.94 -22.17 -87.75
C LEU A 9 7.12 -21.29 -87.30
N LEU A 10 7.55 -20.33 -88.12
CA LEU A 10 8.54 -19.31 -87.74
C LEU A 10 7.94 -18.14 -86.95
N GLY A 11 6.62 -17.97 -86.97
CA GLY A 11 5.90 -16.86 -86.32
C GLY A 11 5.37 -17.17 -84.91
N LEU A 12 5.42 -18.42 -84.47
CA LEU A 12 5.07 -18.77 -83.09
C LEU A 12 6.28 -18.53 -82.19
N ALA A 13 6.64 -17.25 -82.01
CA ALA A 13 7.46 -16.86 -80.87
C ALA A 13 6.68 -17.25 -79.63
N LEU A 14 7.15 -18.30 -78.95
CA LEU A 14 6.78 -18.63 -77.60
C LEU A 14 7.02 -17.38 -76.77
N VAL A 15 5.97 -16.58 -76.54
CA VAL A 15 6.00 -15.56 -75.50
C VAL A 15 6.12 -16.36 -74.22
N ALA A 16 7.35 -16.49 -73.74
CA ALA A 16 7.61 -16.86 -72.37
C ALA A 16 6.91 -15.80 -71.52
N ILE A 17 5.70 -16.12 -71.07
CA ILE A 17 5.14 -15.48 -69.89
C ILE A 17 6.21 -15.72 -68.83
N PRO A 18 6.86 -14.68 -68.27
CA PRO A 18 7.85 -14.91 -67.23
C PRO A 18 7.16 -15.74 -66.16
N ALA A 19 7.72 -16.93 -65.95
CA ALA A 19 7.28 -17.84 -64.92
C ALA A 19 7.21 -17.05 -63.61
N PHE A 20 6.07 -17.22 -62.94
CA PHE A 20 5.70 -16.77 -61.61
C PHE A 20 6.86 -16.19 -60.78
N ALA A 21 6.62 -15.01 -60.19
CA ALA A 21 7.36 -14.50 -59.05
C ALA A 21 7.73 -15.70 -58.17
N ALA A 22 9.03 -15.91 -57.94
CA ALA A 22 9.46 -17.06 -57.16
C ALA A 22 8.80 -16.90 -55.78
N ASP A 23 7.81 -17.71 -55.42
CA ASP A 23 7.21 -17.63 -54.09
C ASP A 23 8.30 -18.04 -53.09
N TRP A 24 9.04 -17.05 -52.60
CA TRP A 24 10.20 -17.20 -51.71
C TRP A 24 9.80 -17.82 -50.37
N TYR A 25 8.51 -17.78 -50.08
CA TYR A 25 7.84 -18.37 -48.92
C TYR A 25 6.70 -19.28 -49.39
N THR A 26 6.51 -20.39 -48.69
CA THR A 26 5.25 -21.15 -48.82
C THR A 26 4.08 -20.28 -48.37
N ALA A 27 2.85 -20.65 -48.74
CA ALA A 27 1.64 -19.99 -48.23
C ALA A 27 1.53 -19.96 -46.69
N SER A 28 2.39 -20.71 -45.98
CA SER A 28 2.53 -20.75 -44.53
C SER A 28 3.66 -19.85 -43.98
N GLY A 29 4.29 -19.02 -44.82
CA GLY A 29 5.36 -18.10 -44.43
C GLY A 29 6.69 -18.76 -44.12
N LYS A 30 6.96 -19.98 -44.59
CA LYS A 30 8.25 -20.66 -44.42
C LYS A 30 9.09 -20.58 -45.70
N PRO A 31 10.41 -20.36 -45.61
CA PRO A 31 11.25 -20.26 -46.81
C PRO A 31 11.26 -21.59 -47.58
N VAL A 32 11.14 -21.53 -48.90
CA VAL A 32 11.20 -22.73 -49.75
C VAL A 32 12.62 -23.28 -49.77
N ALA A 33 12.77 -24.59 -49.52
CA ALA A 33 14.08 -25.24 -49.49
C ALA A 33 14.82 -25.07 -50.83
N ARG A 34 16.07 -24.60 -50.79
CA ARG A 34 16.95 -24.35 -51.95
C ARG A 34 16.49 -23.18 -52.85
N SER A 35 15.78 -22.19 -52.31
CA SER A 35 15.50 -20.94 -53.04
C SER A 35 16.81 -20.24 -53.45
N GLN A 36 16.88 -19.72 -54.68
CA GLN A 36 18.01 -18.93 -55.20
C GLN A 36 17.97 -17.50 -54.64
N MET A 37 17.93 -17.35 -53.31
CA MET A 37 17.87 -16.02 -52.72
C MET A 37 19.21 -15.33 -52.92
N ASN A 38 19.21 -14.22 -53.65
CA ASN A 38 20.40 -13.39 -53.82
C ASN A 38 20.55 -12.46 -52.60
N SER A 39 21.74 -11.90 -52.38
CA SER A 39 21.98 -11.03 -51.23
C SER A 39 21.14 -9.74 -51.21
N ALA A 40 20.57 -9.31 -52.34
CA ALA A 40 19.70 -8.14 -52.41
C ALA A 40 18.29 -8.43 -51.85
N ASP A 41 17.77 -9.62 -52.10
CA ASP A 41 16.48 -10.06 -51.55
C ASP A 41 16.57 -10.19 -50.02
N PHE A 42 17.67 -10.76 -49.50
CA PHE A 42 17.94 -10.82 -48.06
C PHE A 42 17.99 -9.42 -47.41
N ARG A 43 18.60 -8.44 -48.07
CA ARG A 43 18.64 -7.06 -47.57
C ARG A 43 17.25 -6.41 -47.57
N THR A 44 16.42 -6.72 -48.55
CA THR A 44 15.04 -6.21 -48.64
C THR A 44 14.16 -6.75 -47.53
N GLU A 45 14.27 -8.04 -47.23
CA GLU A 45 13.55 -8.66 -46.13
C GLU A 45 14.01 -8.09 -44.78
N PHE A 46 15.32 -7.97 -44.58
CA PHE A 46 15.88 -7.36 -43.37
C PHE A 46 15.40 -5.93 -43.17
N ALA A 47 15.36 -5.11 -44.22
CA ALA A 47 14.84 -3.75 -44.16
C ALA A 47 13.34 -3.71 -43.80
N SER A 48 12.56 -4.70 -44.25
CA SER A 48 11.14 -4.81 -43.93
C SER A 48 10.91 -5.23 -42.48
N ILE A 49 11.74 -6.12 -41.93
CA ILE A 49 11.75 -6.48 -40.51
C ILE A 49 12.15 -5.28 -39.65
N GLU A 50 13.21 -4.56 -40.04
CA GLU A 50 13.67 -3.36 -39.34
C GLU A 50 12.59 -2.28 -39.32
N SER A 51 11.94 -2.01 -40.46
CA SER A 51 10.81 -1.08 -40.54
C SER A 51 9.62 -1.54 -39.70
N GLY A 52 9.26 -2.83 -39.76
CA GLY A 52 8.12 -3.37 -39.01
C GLY A 52 8.33 -3.32 -37.50
N ILE A 53 9.57 -3.51 -37.01
CA ILE A 53 9.91 -3.33 -35.60
C ILE A 53 9.90 -1.84 -35.23
N ALA A 54 10.42 -0.97 -36.10
CA ALA A 54 10.45 0.47 -35.87
C ALA A 54 9.03 1.08 -35.75
N ASP A 55 8.06 0.59 -36.53
CA ASP A 55 6.66 1.04 -36.47
C ASP A 55 5.96 0.64 -35.16
N GLN A 56 6.44 -0.40 -34.47
CA GLN A 56 5.88 -0.88 -33.21
C GLN A 56 6.51 -0.23 -31.97
N LEU A 57 7.73 0.31 -32.11
CA LEU A 57 8.42 1.01 -31.04
C LEU A 57 7.97 2.48 -31.02
N PRO A 58 7.71 3.06 -29.84
CA PRO A 58 7.47 4.49 -29.76
C PRO A 58 8.77 5.26 -30.06
N ALA A 59 8.65 6.52 -30.51
CA ALA A 59 9.81 7.37 -30.75
C ALA A 59 10.71 7.44 -29.50
N LEU A 60 11.98 7.02 -29.60
CA LEU A 60 12.86 6.95 -28.42
C LEU A 60 13.58 8.28 -28.12
N THR A 61 13.51 9.24 -29.03
CA THR A 61 14.10 10.57 -28.88
C THR A 61 13.22 11.46 -28.00
N GLY A 62 13.81 12.19 -27.05
CA GLY A 62 13.09 13.14 -26.17
C GLY A 62 12.37 12.51 -24.98
N ASN A 63 12.54 11.19 -24.76
CA ASN A 63 11.86 10.42 -23.72
C ASN A 63 12.78 10.00 -22.57
N ALA A 64 13.78 10.82 -22.23
CA ALA A 64 14.70 10.51 -21.14
C ALA A 64 13.95 10.18 -19.85
N LEU A 65 14.24 9.01 -19.26
CA LEU A 65 13.62 8.46 -18.03
C LEU A 65 12.15 8.03 -18.14
N LYS A 66 11.50 8.15 -19.30
CA LYS A 66 10.15 7.62 -19.48
C LYS A 66 10.19 6.12 -19.72
N VAL A 67 9.29 5.39 -19.08
CA VAL A 67 9.15 3.95 -19.26
C VAL A 67 8.31 3.68 -20.49
N VAL A 68 8.78 2.71 -21.28
CA VAL A 68 8.09 2.20 -22.44
C VAL A 68 7.24 1.01 -22.00
N ILE A 69 5.92 1.10 -22.18
CA ILE A 69 4.91 0.14 -21.71
C ILE A 69 4.12 -0.44 -22.88
N VAL A 70 3.55 -1.63 -22.70
CA VAL A 70 2.58 -2.19 -23.64
C VAL A 70 1.26 -1.43 -23.49
N ASN A 71 0.63 -1.05 -24.60
CA ASN A 71 -0.67 -0.37 -24.58
C ASN A 71 -1.77 -1.27 -24.00
N ALA A 72 -2.91 -0.69 -23.61
CA ALA A 72 -4.02 -1.44 -23.00
C ALA A 72 -4.57 -2.58 -23.89
N GLY A 73 -4.40 -2.47 -25.21
CA GLY A 73 -4.82 -3.48 -26.18
C GLY A 73 -3.80 -4.59 -26.45
N ALA A 74 -2.59 -4.53 -25.87
CA ALA A 74 -1.46 -5.41 -26.19
C ALA A 74 -1.08 -5.45 -27.68
N THR A 75 -1.35 -4.38 -28.43
CA THR A 75 -1.12 -4.27 -29.87
C THR A 75 0.05 -3.38 -30.25
N ALA A 76 0.55 -2.55 -29.33
CA ALA A 76 1.64 -1.62 -29.59
C ALA A 76 2.39 -1.30 -28.30
N LEU A 77 3.61 -0.78 -28.46
CA LEU A 77 4.42 -0.26 -27.39
C LEU A 77 4.28 1.27 -27.34
N THR A 78 4.09 1.82 -26.15
CA THR A 78 3.78 3.25 -25.92
C THR A 78 4.66 3.82 -24.81
N VAL A 79 4.82 5.14 -24.77
CA VAL A 79 5.54 5.82 -23.70
C VAL A 79 4.55 6.29 -22.65
N ALA A 80 4.86 6.09 -21.36
CA ALA A 80 4.05 6.65 -20.29
C ALA A 80 4.21 8.19 -20.24
N GLU A 81 3.23 8.92 -20.76
CA GLU A 81 3.25 10.39 -20.84
C GLU A 81 2.90 11.09 -19.53
N THR A 82 1.95 10.51 -18.78
CA THR A 82 1.73 10.78 -17.37
C THR A 82 2.30 9.59 -16.62
N GLY A 83 3.11 9.83 -15.58
CA GLY A 83 3.85 8.77 -14.88
C GLY A 83 2.99 7.52 -14.60
N ILE A 84 3.62 6.34 -14.58
CA ILE A 84 2.91 5.07 -14.39
C ILE A 84 2.05 5.15 -13.11
N ALA A 85 0.80 4.68 -13.18
CA ALA A 85 -0.08 4.64 -12.00
C ALA A 85 0.55 3.77 -10.90
N VAL A 86 0.38 4.13 -9.62
CA VAL A 86 0.92 3.35 -8.50
C VAL A 86 0.47 1.87 -8.55
N SER A 87 -0.79 1.62 -8.91
CA SER A 87 -1.35 0.27 -9.10
C SER A 87 -0.70 -0.53 -10.23
N ALA A 88 -0.04 0.14 -11.17
CA ALA A 88 0.69 -0.45 -12.29
C ALA A 88 2.22 -0.41 -12.07
N GLY A 89 2.70 -0.20 -10.84
CA GLY A 89 4.13 -0.15 -10.50
C GLY A 89 4.77 1.25 -10.53
N GLY A 90 3.94 2.30 -10.51
CA GLY A 90 4.34 3.70 -10.64
C GLY A 90 5.38 4.26 -9.68
N THR A 91 5.66 3.58 -8.57
CA THR A 91 6.71 4.01 -7.63
C THR A 91 8.12 3.75 -8.16
N GLY A 92 8.28 2.84 -9.15
CA GLY A 92 9.57 2.45 -9.72
C GLY A 92 10.55 1.85 -8.72
N ALA A 93 10.10 1.55 -7.51
CA ALA A 93 10.95 1.19 -6.39
C ALA A 93 11.14 -0.32 -6.27
N ILE A 94 12.38 -0.75 -6.12
CA ILE A 94 12.74 -2.16 -5.86
C ILE A 94 12.94 -2.46 -4.37
N THR A 95 12.79 -1.46 -3.51
CA THR A 95 12.84 -1.61 -2.05
C THR A 95 11.64 -0.92 -1.41
N ALA A 96 11.22 -1.39 -0.23
CA ALA A 96 10.13 -0.78 0.51
C ALA A 96 10.43 0.67 0.95
N ALA A 97 11.69 0.99 1.26
CA ALA A 97 12.08 2.35 1.64
C ALA A 97 11.92 3.33 0.48
N ALA A 98 12.42 2.98 -0.71
CA ALA A 98 12.25 3.79 -1.91
C ALA A 98 10.77 3.94 -2.27
N ALA A 99 9.97 2.87 -2.13
CA ALA A 99 8.53 2.94 -2.41
C ALA A 99 7.81 3.95 -1.49
N ARG A 100 8.12 3.97 -0.19
CA ARG A 100 7.56 4.95 0.75
C ARG A 100 7.96 6.38 0.40
N THR A 101 9.23 6.61 0.06
CA THR A 101 9.69 7.92 -0.39
C THR A 101 8.95 8.37 -1.66
N SER A 102 8.78 7.48 -2.64
CA SER A 102 8.01 7.77 -3.87
C SER A 102 6.53 8.06 -3.58
N LEU A 103 5.95 7.45 -2.55
CA LEU A 103 4.59 7.73 -2.08
C LEU A 103 4.50 9.00 -1.22
N GLY A 104 5.63 9.63 -0.88
CA GLY A 104 5.67 10.80 -0.01
C GLY A 104 5.41 10.50 1.46
N LEU A 105 5.64 9.26 1.91
CA LEU A 105 5.35 8.81 3.27
C LEU A 105 6.62 8.70 4.12
N VAL A 106 6.57 9.29 5.31
CA VAL A 106 7.62 9.22 6.32
C VAL A 106 7.09 8.50 7.58
N ILE A 107 7.78 7.43 7.98
CA ILE A 107 7.47 6.71 9.22
C ILE A 107 7.80 7.61 10.41
N GLY A 108 6.88 7.70 11.37
CA GLY A 108 6.93 8.60 12.52
C GLY A 108 6.32 9.99 12.24
N THR A 109 5.91 10.28 11.00
CA THR A 109 5.22 11.54 10.64
C THR A 109 3.87 11.26 10.02
N ASP A 110 3.83 10.58 8.88
CA ASP A 110 2.58 10.25 8.17
C ASP A 110 1.99 8.93 8.65
N ILE A 111 2.85 8.01 9.07
CA ILE A 111 2.49 6.66 9.51
C ILE A 111 3.19 6.39 10.83
N GLN A 112 2.50 5.83 11.81
CA GLN A 112 3.13 5.40 13.06
C GLN A 112 4.19 4.32 12.79
N ALA A 113 5.35 4.45 13.44
CA ALA A 113 6.31 3.34 13.47
C ALA A 113 5.65 2.15 14.17
N TYR A 114 6.02 0.93 13.75
CA TYR A 114 5.55 -0.24 14.46
C TYR A 114 6.03 -0.17 15.91
N ASP A 115 5.09 -0.22 16.83
CA ASP A 115 5.31 -0.18 18.26
C ASP A 115 4.37 -1.21 18.91
N ALA A 116 4.96 -2.15 19.66
CA ALA A 116 4.23 -3.27 20.23
C ALA A 116 3.28 -2.81 21.37
N ASP A 117 3.65 -1.77 22.11
CA ASP A 117 2.82 -1.24 23.19
C ASP A 117 1.64 -0.47 22.62
N LEU A 118 1.84 0.31 21.54
CA LEU A 118 0.74 0.96 20.84
C LEU A 118 -0.22 -0.06 20.22
N LEU A 119 0.29 -1.17 19.68
CA LEU A 119 -0.55 -2.27 19.20
C LEU A 119 -1.35 -2.89 20.36
N ALA A 120 -0.73 -3.09 21.52
CA ALA A 120 -1.40 -3.62 22.71
C ALA A 120 -2.53 -2.68 23.18
N ILE A 121 -2.28 -1.37 23.22
CA ILE A 121 -3.29 -0.35 23.53
C ILE A 121 -4.44 -0.38 22.52
N ALA A 122 -4.13 -0.46 21.22
CA ALA A 122 -5.14 -0.51 20.17
C ALA A 122 -5.98 -1.82 20.19
N ALA A 123 -5.45 -2.89 20.78
CA ALA A 123 -6.15 -4.16 20.95
C ALA A 123 -7.07 -4.19 22.18
N LEU A 124 -7.02 -3.18 23.06
CA LEU A 124 -7.90 -3.12 24.23
C LEU A 124 -9.36 -2.92 23.81
N ALA A 125 -10.27 -3.59 24.52
CA ALA A 125 -11.70 -3.42 24.29
C ALA A 125 -12.12 -1.98 24.64
N ASN A 126 -12.62 -1.24 23.64
CA ASN A 126 -13.21 0.08 23.81
C ASN A 126 -14.61 -0.01 24.41
N THR A 127 -14.67 -0.40 25.68
CA THR A 127 -15.91 -0.43 26.48
C THR A 127 -16.02 0.85 27.28
N ASP A 128 -17.25 1.34 27.45
CA ASP A 128 -17.51 2.52 28.27
C ASP A 128 -16.93 2.38 29.68
N SER A 129 -16.47 3.51 30.24
CA SER A 129 -15.97 3.60 31.62
C SER A 129 -14.73 2.74 31.97
N ASN A 130 -14.03 2.20 30.97
CA ASN A 130 -12.74 1.55 31.16
C ASN A 130 -11.58 2.56 31.27
N PHE A 131 -10.60 2.23 32.10
CA PHE A 131 -9.33 2.94 32.25
C PHE A 131 -8.21 2.10 31.65
N ILE A 132 -7.29 2.74 30.92
CA ILE A 132 -6.07 2.08 30.44
C ILE A 132 -5.00 2.17 31.53
N VAL A 133 -4.54 1.02 32.00
CA VAL A 133 -3.62 0.90 33.14
C VAL A 133 -2.49 -0.05 32.77
N GLY A 134 -1.27 0.27 33.21
CA GLY A 134 -0.15 -0.67 33.13
C GLY A 134 -0.17 -1.62 34.33
N ASN A 135 -0.25 -2.93 34.10
CA ASN A 135 -0.25 -3.94 35.17
C ASN A 135 1.15 -4.49 35.51
N GLY A 136 2.20 -3.83 35.02
CA GLY A 136 3.60 -4.26 35.15
C GLY A 136 4.07 -5.25 34.09
N SER A 137 3.20 -5.74 33.20
CA SER A 137 3.56 -6.61 32.07
C SER A 137 2.95 -6.17 30.73
N ALA A 138 1.76 -5.59 30.75
CA ALA A 138 1.07 -5.10 29.56
C ALA A 138 0.15 -3.92 29.91
N TRP A 139 -0.32 -3.22 28.87
CA TRP A 139 -1.48 -2.35 28.97
C TRP A 139 -2.75 -3.20 29.10
N VAL A 140 -3.58 -2.89 30.08
CA VAL A 140 -4.88 -3.55 30.31
C VAL A 140 -5.98 -2.52 30.48
N ALA A 141 -7.21 -2.91 30.12
CA ALA A 141 -8.39 -2.14 30.41
C ALA A 141 -8.96 -2.58 31.77
N GLU A 142 -9.03 -1.65 32.72
CA GLU A 142 -9.59 -1.87 34.05
C GLU A 142 -10.92 -1.12 34.19
N THR A 143 -11.88 -1.73 34.89
CA THR A 143 -13.09 -0.99 35.29
C THR A 143 -12.75 0.05 36.35
N GLY A 144 -13.61 1.05 36.54
CA GLY A 144 -13.46 2.00 37.64
C GLY A 144 -13.36 1.36 39.03
N SER A 145 -13.96 0.18 39.25
CA SER A 145 -13.81 -0.54 40.53
C SER A 145 -12.44 -1.18 40.68
N THR A 146 -11.91 -1.75 39.60
CA THR A 146 -10.59 -2.37 39.59
C THR A 146 -9.51 -1.31 39.83
N VAL A 147 -9.58 -0.17 39.13
CA VAL A 147 -8.56 0.87 39.26
C VAL A 147 -8.51 1.48 40.65
N ARG A 148 -9.66 1.60 41.36
CA ARG A 148 -9.67 2.03 42.76
C ARG A 148 -8.91 1.08 43.66
N THR A 149 -9.07 -0.22 43.46
CA THR A 149 -8.29 -1.25 44.18
C THR A 149 -6.81 -1.15 43.84
N SER A 150 -6.47 -1.00 42.55
CA SER A 150 -5.07 -0.88 42.08
C SER A 150 -4.36 0.33 42.68
N LEU A 151 -5.05 1.46 42.83
CA LEU A 151 -4.54 2.68 43.46
C LEU A 151 -4.57 2.64 45.01
N GLY A 152 -5.09 1.57 45.62
CA GLY A 152 -5.22 1.45 47.07
C GLY A 152 -6.26 2.40 47.69
N LEU A 153 -7.24 2.85 46.89
CA LEU A 153 -8.30 3.73 47.37
C LEU A 153 -9.29 2.97 48.24
N GLY A 154 -9.64 3.56 49.39
CA GLY A 154 -10.59 2.97 50.34
C GLY A 154 -12.06 3.19 49.94
N THR A 155 -12.96 2.66 50.77
CA THR A 155 -14.43 2.75 50.59
C THR A 155 -14.95 4.19 50.52
N LEU A 156 -14.23 5.14 51.10
CA LEU A 156 -14.56 6.57 51.03
C LEU A 156 -14.56 7.11 49.60
N ALA A 157 -13.75 6.53 48.71
CA ALA A 157 -13.64 6.96 47.31
C ALA A 157 -14.92 6.77 46.49
N THR A 158 -15.91 6.03 47.01
CA THR A 158 -17.22 5.84 46.38
C THR A 158 -18.38 6.32 47.25
N ALA A 159 -18.11 6.96 48.39
CA ALA A 159 -19.14 7.41 49.30
C ALA A 159 -19.83 8.68 48.77
N SER A 160 -21.15 8.65 48.62
CA SER A 160 -21.93 9.84 48.22
C SER A 160 -22.11 10.85 49.35
N SER A 161 -21.99 10.40 50.60
CA SER A 161 -22.07 11.23 51.79
C SER A 161 -21.20 10.66 52.91
N ILE A 162 -20.74 11.54 53.79
CA ILE A 162 -19.91 11.20 54.95
C ILE A 162 -20.74 11.38 56.21
N SER A 163 -20.69 10.40 57.11
CA SER A 163 -21.41 10.41 58.38
C SER A 163 -20.54 9.86 59.52
N ASN A 164 -21.09 9.82 60.74
CA ASN A 164 -20.42 9.24 61.90
C ASN A 164 -20.01 7.77 61.71
N SER A 165 -20.61 7.01 60.78
CA SER A 165 -20.17 5.64 60.49
C SER A 165 -18.87 5.56 59.69
N ASN A 166 -18.51 6.64 58.99
CA ASN A 166 -17.28 6.72 58.20
C ASN A 166 -16.10 7.25 59.02
N TRP A 167 -16.38 7.94 60.13
CA TRP A 167 -15.38 8.40 61.06
C TRP A 167 -15.07 7.30 62.08
N SER A 168 -13.80 6.90 62.16
CA SER A 168 -13.27 6.16 63.30
C SER A 168 -11.99 6.84 63.75
N GLY A 169 -11.83 7.06 65.07
CA GLY A 169 -10.70 7.78 65.61
C GLY A 169 -11.05 8.55 66.88
N THR A 170 -10.07 9.23 67.45
CA THR A 170 -10.25 10.12 68.59
C THR A 170 -11.15 11.30 68.25
N ASP A 171 -11.78 11.86 69.27
CA ASP A 171 -12.55 13.09 69.14
C ASP A 171 -11.71 14.18 68.49
N LEU A 172 -12.30 14.89 67.53
CA LEU A 172 -11.63 16.00 66.89
C LEU A 172 -11.47 17.15 67.89
N SER A 173 -10.26 17.68 67.98
CA SER A 173 -10.00 18.82 68.84
C SER A 173 -10.84 20.03 68.43
N VAL A 174 -11.09 20.91 69.40
CA VAL A 174 -11.80 22.17 69.16
C VAL A 174 -11.06 23.05 68.15
N ALA A 175 -9.73 23.04 68.18
CA ALA A 175 -8.90 23.78 67.22
C ALA A 175 -9.16 23.38 65.75
N ASN A 176 -9.62 22.15 65.52
CA ASN A 176 -9.94 21.64 64.19
C ASN A 176 -11.45 21.68 63.90
N GLY A 177 -12.25 22.33 64.74
CA GLY A 177 -13.71 22.46 64.56
C GLY A 177 -14.53 21.32 65.14
N GLY A 178 -13.93 20.44 65.96
CA GLY A 178 -14.66 19.45 66.74
C GLY A 178 -15.14 19.99 68.09
N THR A 179 -15.73 19.11 68.90
CA THR A 179 -16.09 19.39 70.31
C THR A 179 -15.02 18.92 71.29
N GLY A 180 -14.02 18.16 70.84
CA GLY A 180 -13.06 17.48 71.71
C GLY A 180 -13.65 16.40 72.60
N ALA A 181 -14.92 16.03 72.42
CA ALA A 181 -15.62 15.05 73.24
C ALA A 181 -16.74 14.31 72.48
N SER A 182 -16.80 12.98 72.63
CA SER A 182 -17.85 12.08 72.12
C SER A 182 -19.01 11.87 73.07
N THR A 183 -18.93 12.39 74.30
CA THR A 183 -19.99 12.25 75.32
C THR A 183 -20.39 13.59 75.88
N LEU A 184 -21.67 13.72 76.27
CA LEU A 184 -22.17 14.92 76.93
C LEU A 184 -21.41 15.22 78.22
N THR A 185 -21.05 14.19 78.99
CA THR A 185 -20.27 14.33 80.22
C THR A 185 -18.88 14.90 79.95
N GLY A 186 -18.17 14.39 78.93
CA GLY A 186 -16.87 14.93 78.54
C GLY A 186 -16.96 16.39 78.09
N LEU A 187 -18.03 16.74 77.37
CA LEU A 187 -18.30 18.11 76.92
C LEU A 187 -18.57 19.05 78.10
N LEU A 188 -19.36 18.61 79.10
CA LEU A 188 -19.64 19.38 80.29
C LEU A 188 -18.41 19.57 81.19
N GLN A 189 -17.61 18.51 81.38
CA GLN A 189 -16.32 18.60 82.12
C GLN A 189 -15.38 19.61 81.47
N ALA A 190 -15.28 19.60 80.13
CA ALA A 190 -14.46 20.57 79.41
C ALA A 190 -14.97 22.02 79.60
N MET A 191 -16.29 22.21 79.66
CA MET A 191 -16.90 23.52 79.91
C MET A 191 -16.74 23.99 81.36
N GLU A 192 -16.75 23.09 82.34
CA GLU A 192 -16.52 23.43 83.75
C GLU A 192 -15.07 23.86 84.01
N LEU A 193 -14.09 23.22 83.37
CA LEU A 193 -12.67 23.59 83.46
C LEU A 193 -12.37 24.96 82.80
N ALA A 194 -13.24 25.46 81.94
CA ALA A 194 -13.08 26.72 81.22
C ALA A 194 -13.72 27.94 81.91
N ARG A 195 -14.41 27.73 83.05
CA ARG A 195 -15.04 28.79 83.86
C ARG A 195 -14.16 29.17 85.04
#